data_AF-A0A9P9RTM2-F1
#
_entry.id   AF-A0A9P9RTM2-F1
#
_cell.length_a   1.000
_cell.length_b   1.000
_cell.length_c   1.000
_cell.angle_alpha   90.00
_cell.angle_beta   90.00
_cell.angle_gamma   90.00
#
_symmetry.space_group_name_H-M   'P 1'
#
loop_
_entity.id
_entity.type
_entity.pdbx_description
1 polymer ?
#
loop_
_entity_poly.entity_id
_entity_poly.type
_entity_poly.pdbx_seq_one_letter_code
_entity_poly.pdbx_strand_id
1 'polypeptide(L)'
;MHGSLFEFLVSCIKAGGFSAGRTSISSASTTSTQLPIPEHQASAPINPSNTYHQTSATAAMQFLTAATALSIIGFTSALPSPAPEPQYVPTGSDIIKPTTRSQYEVWTGAVHYSTPNGKIFKDGHSSDITTLLTFDFPTATYGKTCEFHFVLASEATSTLSGSAQFDVFTSLAPATHSTTTWPSGNLRDQHAGRMQAYLPGEAKWVEGFPTYGKSFPCPSGQTLAGELVGTGDVDDIEWLAGNSGTYIKYY
;
A
#
# COMPACT_ATOMS: atom_id res chain seq x y z
N MET A 1 -9.13 33.11 -20.92
CA MET A 1 -8.40 31.83 -21.07
C MET A 1 -8.50 31.09 -19.75
N HIS A 2 -9.60 30.37 -19.55
CA HIS A 2 -9.85 29.48 -18.40
C HIS A 2 -10.49 28.22 -18.99
N GLY A 3 -9.74 27.12 -19.03
CA GLY A 3 -10.19 25.82 -19.52
C GLY A 3 -10.28 24.85 -18.36
N SER A 4 -11.51 24.48 -18.04
CA SER A 4 -11.95 23.65 -16.91
C SER A 4 -11.46 22.20 -17.04
N LEU A 5 -10.94 21.66 -15.93
CA LEU A 5 -10.41 20.30 -15.77
C LEU A 5 -11.37 19.46 -14.92
N PHE A 6 -12.67 19.51 -15.26
CA PHE A 6 -13.76 18.94 -14.44
C PHE A 6 -14.68 17.95 -15.18
N GLU A 7 -14.31 17.46 -16.37
CA GLU A 7 -15.16 16.53 -17.16
C GLU A 7 -14.48 15.20 -17.55
N PHE A 8 -13.89 14.47 -16.60
CA PHE A 8 -13.48 13.07 -16.87
C PHE A 8 -13.82 12.06 -15.77
N LEU A 9 -14.82 12.36 -14.94
CA LEU A 9 -15.27 11.49 -13.85
C LEU A 9 -16.81 11.39 -13.79
N VAL A 10 -17.45 11.13 -14.92
CA VAL A 10 -18.85 10.65 -14.96
C VAL A 10 -19.01 9.71 -16.16
N SER A 11 -18.66 8.43 -15.99
CA SER A 11 -19.18 7.38 -16.89
C SER A 11 -19.06 5.99 -16.26
N CYS A 12 -19.88 5.76 -15.23
CA CYS A 12 -20.45 4.45 -14.91
C CYS A 12 -21.58 4.68 -13.91
N ILE A 13 -22.68 3.90 -14.01
CA ILE A 13 -23.95 4.04 -13.28
C ILE A 13 -25.00 4.93 -13.98
N LYS A 14 -25.45 4.48 -15.15
CA LYS A 14 -26.87 4.61 -15.56
C LYS A 14 -27.19 3.67 -16.72
N ALA A 15 -27.64 2.45 -16.44
CA ALA A 15 -28.45 1.64 -17.36
C ALA A 15 -28.98 0.37 -16.65
N GLY A 16 -29.93 0.53 -15.74
CA GLY A 16 -30.72 -0.58 -15.19
C GLY A 16 -32.16 -0.47 -15.71
N GLY A 17 -32.40 -0.97 -16.92
CA GLY A 17 -33.73 -1.02 -17.55
C GLY A 17 -33.85 -2.30 -18.36
N PHE A 18 -34.27 -3.38 -17.70
CA PHE A 18 -34.50 -4.70 -18.30
C PHE A 18 -35.78 -4.67 -19.13
N SER A 19 -35.67 -4.82 -20.45
CA SER A 19 -36.79 -5.22 -21.32
C SER A 19 -36.33 -6.37 -22.21
N ALA A 20 -37.04 -7.48 -22.12
CA ALA A 20 -36.73 -8.72 -22.80
C ALA A 20 -37.06 -8.64 -24.30
N GLY A 21 -36.03 -8.76 -25.14
CA GLY A 21 -36.16 -8.94 -26.57
C GLY A 21 -35.15 -9.97 -27.05
N ARG A 22 -35.64 -11.19 -27.36
CA ARG A 22 -34.86 -12.23 -28.04
C ARG A 22 -34.50 -11.74 -29.44
N THR A 23 -33.22 -11.72 -29.77
CA THR A 23 -32.78 -11.75 -31.17
C THR A 23 -31.53 -12.60 -31.26
N SER A 24 -31.67 -13.74 -31.93
CA SER A 24 -30.60 -14.65 -32.32
C SER A 24 -29.71 -13.98 -33.36
N ILE A 25 -28.40 -13.86 -33.08
CA ILE A 25 -27.41 -13.44 -34.07
C ILE A 25 -26.42 -14.59 -34.25
N SER A 26 -26.32 -14.99 -35.51
CA SER A 26 -25.45 -16.03 -36.05
C SER A 26 -23.97 -15.68 -35.90
N SER A 27 -23.20 -16.65 -35.43
CA SER A 27 -21.75 -16.67 -35.35
C SER A 27 -21.09 -16.61 -36.74
N ALA A 28 -20.32 -15.55 -37.01
CA ALA A 28 -19.41 -15.48 -38.14
C ALA A 28 -17.97 -15.79 -37.65
N SER A 29 -17.46 -16.96 -38.03
CA SER A 29 -16.06 -17.35 -37.82
C SER A 29 -15.14 -16.47 -38.66
N THR A 30 -14.26 -15.71 -38.01
CA THR A 30 -13.21 -14.96 -38.68
C THR A 30 -11.91 -15.76 -38.61
N THR A 31 -11.47 -16.25 -39.76
CA THR A 31 -10.17 -16.91 -39.96
C THR A 31 -9.05 -15.89 -39.79
N SER A 32 -8.23 -16.03 -38.75
CA SER A 32 -7.04 -15.22 -38.53
C SER A 32 -5.84 -15.85 -39.24
N THR A 33 -5.29 -15.13 -40.22
CA THR A 33 -4.07 -15.48 -40.94
C THR A 33 -2.87 -15.10 -40.07
N GLN A 34 -2.17 -16.11 -39.55
CA GLN A 34 -0.98 -15.93 -38.72
C GLN A 34 0.25 -15.60 -39.59
N LEU A 35 0.83 -14.41 -39.38
CA LEU A 35 2.12 -14.01 -39.96
C LEU A 35 3.28 -14.71 -39.22
N PRO A 36 4.38 -15.06 -39.92
CA PRO A 36 5.54 -15.72 -39.32
C PRO A 36 6.35 -14.77 -38.43
N ILE A 37 6.72 -15.27 -37.25
CA ILE A 37 7.57 -14.59 -36.27
C ILE A 37 9.05 -14.77 -36.70
N PRO A 38 9.84 -13.68 -36.82
CA PRO A 38 11.27 -13.80 -37.05
C PRO A 38 12.01 -14.25 -35.78
N GLU A 39 12.83 -15.27 -35.98
CA GLU A 39 13.73 -15.93 -35.05
C GLU A 39 14.81 -14.95 -34.56
N HIS A 40 14.75 -14.56 -33.28
CA HIS A 40 15.76 -13.70 -32.66
C HIS A 40 16.91 -14.55 -32.10
N GLN A 41 18.08 -14.35 -32.70
CA GLN A 41 19.33 -15.01 -32.34
C GLN A 41 19.78 -14.69 -30.91
N ALA A 42 20.17 -15.75 -30.20
CA ALA A 42 20.79 -15.72 -28.88
C ALA A 42 22.15 -15.01 -28.93
N SER A 43 22.33 -13.99 -28.08
CA SER A 43 23.61 -13.33 -27.85
C SER A 43 24.25 -13.85 -26.55
N ALA A 44 25.52 -14.21 -26.65
CA ALA A 44 26.34 -14.86 -25.62
C ALA A 44 26.58 -14.01 -24.36
N PRO A 45 26.90 -14.64 -23.20
CA PRO A 45 27.20 -13.94 -21.96
C PRO A 45 28.62 -13.36 -21.96
N ILE A 46 28.72 -12.06 -21.69
CA ILE A 46 30.00 -11.36 -21.47
C ILE A 46 30.28 -11.36 -19.97
N ASN A 47 31.37 -12.03 -19.58
CA ASN A 47 31.92 -12.07 -18.23
C ASN A 47 33.08 -11.07 -18.11
N PRO A 48 32.98 -10.03 -17.29
CA PRO A 48 34.18 -9.33 -16.81
C PRO A 48 34.46 -9.70 -15.35
N SER A 49 35.54 -10.47 -15.19
CA SER A 49 36.22 -10.68 -13.92
C SER A 49 36.87 -9.36 -13.47
N ASN A 50 36.30 -8.70 -12.46
CA ASN A 50 36.92 -7.53 -11.85
C ASN A 50 37.89 -7.96 -10.75
N THR A 51 39.17 -7.79 -11.06
CA THR A 51 40.32 -7.90 -10.16
C THR A 51 40.30 -6.75 -9.16
N TYR A 52 40.12 -7.04 -7.86
CA TYR A 52 40.30 -6.06 -6.79
C TYR A 52 41.79 -5.92 -6.44
N HIS A 53 42.35 -4.74 -6.68
CA HIS A 53 43.64 -4.31 -6.15
C HIS A 53 43.49 -3.99 -4.65
N GLN A 54 44.13 -4.81 -3.81
CA GLN A 54 44.28 -4.57 -2.38
C GLN A 54 45.49 -3.64 -2.17
N THR A 55 45.25 -2.41 -1.71
CA THR A 55 46.32 -1.50 -1.26
C THR A 55 46.37 -1.52 0.27
N SER A 56 47.46 -2.10 0.79
CA SER A 56 47.79 -2.11 2.22
C SER A 56 48.38 -0.76 2.61
N ALA A 57 47.72 -0.03 3.52
CA ALA A 57 48.29 1.13 4.18
C ALA A 57 48.68 0.75 5.62
N THR A 58 49.98 0.62 5.84
CA THR A 58 50.60 0.44 7.16
C THR A 58 50.56 1.78 7.89
N ALA A 59 49.71 1.92 8.90
CA ALA A 59 49.72 3.09 9.79
C ALA A 59 50.60 2.81 11.01
N ALA A 60 51.63 3.66 11.17
CA ALA A 60 52.60 3.61 12.25
C ALA A 60 51.96 3.94 13.60
N MET A 61 52.28 3.11 14.58
CA MET A 61 51.92 3.24 15.99
C MET A 61 52.81 4.31 16.63
N GLN A 62 52.26 5.43 17.07
CA GLN A 62 52.94 6.39 17.94
C GLN A 62 52.27 6.39 19.32
N PHE A 63 53.04 5.93 20.30
CA PHE A 63 52.78 6.03 21.73
C PHE A 63 53.06 7.46 22.19
N LEU A 64 52.11 8.13 22.87
CA LEU A 64 52.45 9.25 23.74
C LEU A 64 51.52 9.30 24.97
N THR A 65 52.17 9.09 26.12
CA THR A 65 52.01 9.74 27.45
C THR A 65 50.64 9.87 28.10
N ALA A 66 50.50 9.15 29.22
CA ALA A 66 49.45 9.26 30.21
C ALA A 66 49.44 10.62 30.93
N ALA A 67 48.27 11.24 31.01
CA ALA A 67 47.94 12.25 32.01
C ALA A 67 46.78 11.71 32.86
N THR A 68 47.05 11.45 34.14
CA THR A 68 46.08 10.99 35.13
C THR A 68 45.13 12.12 35.52
N ALA A 69 43.91 12.10 34.99
CA ALA A 69 42.80 12.91 35.47
C ALA A 69 41.97 12.09 36.49
N LEU A 70 41.79 12.62 37.70
CA LEU A 70 40.84 12.08 38.68
C LEU A 70 39.41 12.31 38.18
N SER A 71 38.78 11.27 37.66
CA SER A 71 37.37 11.28 37.26
C SER A 71 36.48 11.05 38.47
N ILE A 72 35.73 12.08 38.87
CA ILE A 72 34.64 11.95 39.84
C ILE A 72 33.56 11.08 39.20
N ILE A 73 33.31 9.90 39.76
CA ILE A 73 32.25 8.98 39.30
C ILE A 73 30.91 9.61 39.69
N GLY A 74 30.37 10.44 38.82
CA GLY A 74 28.97 10.88 38.89
C GLY A 74 28.08 9.73 38.45
N PHE A 75 27.44 9.04 39.40
CA PHE A 75 26.34 8.13 39.08
C PHE A 75 25.13 8.97 38.65
N THR A 76 25.07 9.33 37.36
CA THR A 76 23.84 9.82 36.76
C THR A 76 22.88 8.65 36.64
N SER A 77 21.97 8.52 37.60
CA SER A 77 20.80 7.66 37.47
C SER A 77 19.95 8.19 36.32
N ALA A 78 20.15 7.66 35.12
CA ALA A 78 19.22 7.88 34.01
C ALA A 78 17.89 7.23 34.43
N LEU A 79 16.87 8.06 34.64
CA LEU A 79 15.51 7.56 34.80
C LEU A 79 15.16 6.75 33.55
N PRO A 80 14.47 5.60 33.69
CA PRO A 80 14.00 4.86 32.53
C PRO A 80 13.14 5.80 31.68
N SER A 81 13.49 5.91 30.39
CA SER A 81 12.66 6.65 29.44
C SER A 81 11.25 6.05 29.49
N PRO A 82 10.18 6.88 29.59
CA PRO A 82 8.83 6.36 29.47
C PRO A 82 8.72 5.56 28.17
N ALA A 83 8.04 4.41 28.24
CA ALA A 83 7.76 3.61 27.06
C ALA A 83 7.03 4.48 26.02
N PRO A 84 7.30 4.29 24.71
CA PRO A 84 6.56 5.00 23.67
C PRO A 84 5.07 4.80 23.87
N GLU A 85 4.30 5.90 23.85
CA GLU A 85 2.85 5.82 23.93
C GLU A 85 2.30 5.11 22.66
N PRO A 86 1.38 4.16 22.80
CA PRO A 86 0.75 3.51 21.65
C PRO A 86 0.12 4.55 20.72
N GLN A 87 0.46 4.47 19.43
CA GLN A 87 -0.11 5.32 18.39
C GLN A 87 -1.36 4.65 17.82
N TYR A 88 -2.52 5.20 18.10
CA TYR A 88 -3.81 4.69 17.63
C TYR A 88 -4.33 5.45 16.42
N VAL A 89 -5.22 4.84 15.64
CA VAL A 89 -6.00 5.55 14.62
C VAL A 89 -6.66 6.78 15.27
N PRO A 90 -6.36 8.00 14.79
CA PRO A 90 -6.90 9.22 15.40
C PRO A 90 -8.42 9.21 15.47
N THR A 91 -8.94 9.93 16.46
CA THR A 91 -10.36 10.26 16.56
C THR A 91 -10.51 11.76 16.35
N GLY A 92 -11.48 12.14 15.52
CA GLY A 92 -11.67 13.53 15.13
C GLY A 92 -12.82 13.63 14.13
N SER A 93 -13.48 14.79 14.09
CA SER A 93 -14.51 15.06 13.08
C SER A 93 -13.92 15.14 11.66
N ASP A 94 -12.61 15.40 11.55
CA ASP A 94 -11.81 15.49 10.33
C ASP A 94 -11.25 14.14 9.86
N ILE A 95 -11.65 13.04 10.50
CA ILE A 95 -11.15 11.69 10.22
C ILE A 95 -12.26 10.81 9.65
N ILE A 96 -11.99 10.17 8.51
CA ILE A 96 -12.86 9.16 7.89
C ILE A 96 -12.16 7.81 8.02
N LYS A 97 -12.79 6.87 8.70
CA LYS A 97 -12.33 5.48 8.79
C LYS A 97 -12.95 4.66 7.65
N PRO A 98 -12.31 3.56 7.21
CA PRO A 98 -12.93 2.66 6.24
C PRO A 98 -14.27 2.15 6.78
N THR A 99 -15.31 2.18 5.95
CA THR A 99 -16.61 1.57 6.27
C THR A 99 -16.56 0.05 6.11
N THR A 100 -15.71 -0.42 5.20
CA THR A 100 -15.43 -1.85 5.03
C THR A 100 -13.94 -2.09 4.86
N ARG A 101 -13.49 -3.22 5.38
CA ARG A 101 -12.16 -3.79 5.13
C ARG A 101 -12.29 -5.28 4.82
N SER A 102 -11.64 -5.74 3.78
CA SER A 102 -11.69 -7.14 3.33
C SER A 102 -10.28 -7.62 2.98
N GLN A 103 -10.09 -8.93 2.93
CA GLN A 103 -8.83 -9.52 2.50
C GLN A 103 -9.02 -10.15 1.12
N TYR A 104 -8.08 -9.92 0.22
CA TYR A 104 -8.05 -10.50 -1.13
C TYR A 104 -6.86 -11.46 -1.25
N GLU A 105 -7.14 -12.70 -1.65
CA GLU A 105 -6.13 -13.70 -1.95
C GLU A 105 -5.73 -13.60 -3.42
N VAL A 106 -4.48 -13.23 -3.69
CA VAL A 106 -4.02 -12.94 -5.05
C VAL A 106 -4.02 -14.16 -5.96
N TRP A 107 -3.71 -15.36 -5.46
CA TRP A 107 -3.60 -16.55 -6.30
C TRP A 107 -4.96 -17.14 -6.69
N THR A 108 -5.93 -17.09 -5.78
CA THR A 108 -7.27 -17.66 -5.97
C THR A 108 -8.26 -16.63 -6.49
N GLY A 109 -7.99 -15.35 -6.21
CA GLY A 109 -8.94 -14.27 -6.40
C GLY A 109 -10.04 -14.26 -5.34
N ALA A 110 -9.93 -15.04 -4.26
CA ALA A 110 -10.94 -15.06 -3.22
C ALA A 110 -10.98 -13.72 -2.45
N VAL A 111 -12.18 -13.31 -2.04
CA VAL A 111 -12.37 -12.18 -1.13
C VAL A 111 -13.01 -12.69 0.15
N HIS A 112 -12.35 -12.41 1.27
CA HIS A 112 -12.92 -12.54 2.61
C HIS A 112 -13.45 -11.18 3.00
N TYR A 113 -14.77 -11.02 2.90
CA TYR A 113 -15.42 -9.72 3.07
C TYR A 113 -15.57 -9.34 4.54
N SER A 114 -15.37 -8.05 4.85
CA SER A 114 -15.63 -7.47 6.16
C SER A 114 -14.87 -8.16 7.31
N THR A 115 -13.56 -8.33 7.16
CA THR A 115 -12.70 -9.00 8.14
C THR A 115 -12.38 -8.08 9.34
N PRO A 116 -12.25 -8.65 10.56
CA PRO A 116 -11.90 -7.88 11.76
C PRO A 116 -10.47 -7.31 11.70
N ASN A 117 -9.58 -7.97 10.98
CA ASN A 117 -8.19 -7.59 10.75
C ASN A 117 -7.95 -7.14 9.30
N GLY A 118 -6.99 -6.25 9.12
CA GLY A 118 -6.34 -6.04 7.83
C GLY A 118 -5.05 -6.81 7.78
N LYS A 119 -4.66 -7.24 6.58
CA LYS A 119 -3.46 -8.02 6.34
C LYS A 119 -2.86 -7.71 4.98
N ILE A 120 -1.56 -7.46 4.98
CA ILE A 120 -0.71 -7.39 3.80
C ILE A 120 0.35 -8.46 4.00
N PHE A 121 0.29 -9.52 3.20
CA PHE A 121 1.12 -10.69 3.42
C PHE A 121 1.72 -11.20 2.12
N LYS A 122 3.02 -11.48 2.15
CA LYS A 122 3.80 -12.11 1.09
C LYS A 122 4.85 -12.99 1.75
N ASP A 123 4.98 -14.23 1.29
CA ASP A 123 6.03 -15.16 1.75
C ASP A 123 6.65 -15.97 0.58
N GLY A 124 6.15 -15.80 -0.64
CA GLY A 124 6.56 -16.57 -1.82
C GLY A 124 6.14 -18.05 -1.82
N HIS A 125 5.36 -18.50 -0.84
CA HIS A 125 5.01 -19.90 -0.61
C HIS A 125 3.51 -20.16 -0.48
N SER A 126 2.76 -19.18 0.01
CA SER A 126 1.31 -19.18 0.09
C SER A 126 0.73 -17.98 -0.67
N SER A 127 -0.59 -17.96 -0.84
CA SER A 127 -1.22 -16.86 -1.57
C SER A 127 -0.89 -15.54 -0.88
N ASP A 128 -0.39 -14.58 -1.65
CA ASP A 128 -0.31 -13.21 -1.17
C ASP A 128 -1.70 -12.76 -0.72
N ILE A 129 -1.72 -11.99 0.36
CA ILE A 129 -2.92 -11.34 0.89
C ILE A 129 -2.75 -9.85 0.74
N THR A 130 -3.74 -9.20 0.14
CA THR A 130 -3.86 -7.74 0.11
C THR A 130 -5.10 -7.31 0.87
N THR A 131 -5.12 -6.05 1.30
CA THR A 131 -6.28 -5.50 2.02
C THR A 131 -7.07 -4.58 1.11
N LEU A 132 -8.36 -4.90 0.91
CA LEU A 132 -9.33 -4.05 0.23
C LEU A 132 -10.01 -3.14 1.25
N LEU A 133 -10.19 -1.87 0.89
CA LEU A 133 -10.76 -0.82 1.74
C LEU A 133 -11.87 -0.09 1.00
N THR A 134 -12.92 0.24 1.73
CA THR A 134 -14.01 1.10 1.25
C THR A 134 -14.15 2.29 2.20
N PHE A 135 -14.23 3.49 1.65
CA PHE A 135 -14.44 4.74 2.37
C PHE A 135 -15.65 5.47 1.82
N ASP A 136 -16.55 5.89 2.70
CA ASP A 136 -17.68 6.75 2.34
C ASP A 136 -17.37 8.19 2.77
N PHE A 137 -17.30 9.09 1.79
CA PHE A 137 -16.94 10.49 2.03
C PHE A 137 -18.20 11.30 2.35
N PRO A 138 -18.33 11.84 3.58
CA PRO A 138 -19.52 12.60 3.94
C PRO A 138 -19.56 13.92 3.17
N THR A 139 -20.75 14.51 3.05
CA THR A 139 -20.95 15.81 2.38
C THR A 139 -20.17 16.95 3.02
N ALA A 140 -19.78 16.82 4.31
CA ALA A 140 -18.91 17.75 5.01
C ALA A 140 -17.51 17.90 4.37
N THR A 141 -17.10 16.95 3.51
CA THR A 141 -15.84 17.00 2.77
C THR A 141 -15.92 17.82 1.47
N TYR A 142 -17.07 18.43 1.16
CA TYR A 142 -17.22 19.22 -0.05
C TYR A 142 -16.22 20.38 -0.10
N GLY A 143 -15.42 20.43 -1.17
CA GLY A 143 -14.39 21.46 -1.38
C GLY A 143 -13.17 21.31 -0.46
N LYS A 144 -13.03 20.18 0.24
CA LYS A 144 -11.92 19.90 1.15
C LYS A 144 -10.79 19.14 0.45
N THR A 145 -9.61 19.20 1.06
CA THR A 145 -8.46 18.38 0.65
C THR A 145 -8.37 17.17 1.58
N CYS A 146 -8.07 16.01 1.01
CA CYS A 146 -7.98 14.74 1.69
C CYS A 146 -6.57 14.15 1.59
N GLU A 147 -6.17 13.42 2.63
CA GLU A 147 -4.89 12.73 2.71
C GLU A 147 -5.12 11.29 3.18
N PHE A 148 -4.45 10.33 2.57
CA PHE A 148 -4.45 8.94 3.01
C PHE A 148 -3.35 8.70 4.05
N HIS A 149 -3.71 8.02 5.14
CA HIS A 149 -2.82 7.69 6.25
C HIS A 149 -2.99 6.24 6.67
N PHE A 150 -1.98 5.71 7.38
CA PHE A 150 -1.98 4.36 7.95
C PHE A 150 -1.13 4.34 9.21
N VAL A 151 -1.65 3.75 10.28
CA VAL A 151 -0.96 3.66 11.57
C VAL A 151 -1.02 2.26 12.14
N LEU A 152 0.06 1.83 12.80
CA LEU A 152 0.05 0.64 13.64
C LEU A 152 0.24 1.03 15.11
N ALA A 153 -0.67 0.57 15.97
CA ALA A 153 -0.54 0.63 17.41
C ALA A 153 0.39 -0.48 17.93
N SER A 154 1.04 -0.24 19.06
CA SER A 154 1.91 -1.23 19.73
C SER A 154 1.10 -2.27 20.51
N GLU A 155 0.22 -2.99 19.82
CA GLU A 155 -0.60 -4.06 20.40
C GLU A 155 -0.15 -5.42 19.92
N ALA A 156 -0.44 -6.47 20.72
CA ALA A 156 -0.07 -7.85 20.39
C ALA A 156 -0.68 -8.37 19.08
N THR A 157 -1.74 -7.72 18.58
CA THR A 157 -2.43 -8.05 17.33
C THR A 157 -1.83 -7.36 16.10
N SER A 158 -0.89 -6.43 16.28
CA SER A 158 -0.21 -5.77 15.17
C SER A 158 1.10 -6.48 14.86
N THR A 159 1.30 -6.87 13.61
CA THR A 159 2.55 -7.47 13.13
C THR A 159 3.21 -6.56 12.11
N LEU A 160 4.55 -6.57 12.10
CA LEU A 160 5.35 -5.86 11.11
C LEU A 160 6.65 -6.63 10.89
N SER A 161 6.83 -7.20 9.71
CA SER A 161 8.08 -7.83 9.28
C SER A 161 8.28 -7.74 7.77
N GLY A 162 9.46 -8.14 7.29
CA GLY A 162 9.81 -8.05 5.87
C GLY A 162 10.30 -6.67 5.46
N SER A 163 9.93 -6.21 4.27
CA SER A 163 10.25 -4.85 3.80
C SER A 163 9.44 -3.78 4.54
N ALA A 164 8.27 -4.15 5.07
CA ALA A 164 7.33 -3.26 5.73
C ALA A 164 6.86 -2.09 4.83
N GLN A 165 7.00 -2.25 3.50
CA GLN A 165 6.52 -1.29 2.52
C GLN A 165 5.30 -1.85 1.77
N PHE A 166 4.33 -0.99 1.55
CA PHE A 166 3.13 -1.32 0.79
C PHE A 166 2.77 -0.21 -0.19
N ASP A 167 2.24 -0.62 -1.35
CA ASP A 167 1.64 0.26 -2.33
C ASP A 167 0.17 0.47 -2.02
N VAL A 168 -0.28 1.70 -2.27
CA VAL A 168 -1.68 2.12 -2.16
C VAL A 168 -2.23 2.26 -3.57
N PHE A 169 -3.29 1.51 -3.87
CA PHE A 169 -4.02 1.61 -5.13
C PHE A 169 -5.43 2.12 -4.88
N THR A 170 -5.98 2.91 -5.81
CA THR A 170 -7.44 3.03 -5.94
C THR A 170 -8.01 1.77 -6.58
N SER A 171 -9.30 1.52 -6.39
CA SER A 171 -10.01 0.39 -7.00
C SER A 171 -11.21 0.88 -7.80
N LEU A 172 -11.49 0.19 -8.92
CA LEU A 172 -12.62 0.47 -9.81
C LEU A 172 -13.98 0.25 -9.15
N ALA A 173 -14.04 -0.63 -8.15
CA ALA A 173 -15.24 -0.89 -7.35
C ALA A 173 -14.88 -1.45 -5.97
N PRO A 174 -15.71 -1.19 -4.94
CA PRO A 174 -15.54 -1.81 -3.62
C PRO A 174 -15.86 -3.30 -3.64
N ALA A 175 -15.24 -4.04 -2.73
CA ALA A 175 -15.75 -5.36 -2.35
C ALA A 175 -17.13 -5.21 -1.70
N THR A 176 -18.05 -6.16 -1.95
CA THR A 176 -19.43 -6.11 -1.43
C THR A 176 -19.89 -7.40 -0.75
N HIS A 177 -19.17 -8.50 -0.96
CA HIS A 177 -19.48 -9.82 -0.39
C HIS A 177 -18.25 -10.73 -0.47
N SER A 178 -18.25 -11.80 0.30
CA SER A 178 -17.21 -12.83 0.18
C SER A 178 -17.41 -13.64 -1.10
N THR A 179 -16.32 -14.06 -1.73
CA THR A 179 -16.35 -14.94 -2.89
C THR A 179 -15.13 -15.84 -2.89
N THR A 180 -15.20 -16.95 -3.63
CA THR A 180 -14.04 -17.78 -3.97
C THR A 180 -13.32 -17.29 -5.23
N THR A 181 -13.99 -16.49 -6.07
CA THR A 181 -13.44 -15.85 -7.25
C THR A 181 -14.01 -14.44 -7.41
N TRP A 182 -13.16 -13.43 -7.33
CA TRP A 182 -13.50 -12.03 -7.59
C TRP A 182 -13.22 -11.73 -9.08
N PRO A 183 -13.87 -10.72 -9.71
CA PRO A 183 -13.72 -10.47 -11.14
C PRO A 183 -12.26 -10.38 -11.58
N SER A 184 -12.01 -10.67 -12.87
CA SER A 184 -10.67 -10.68 -13.46
C SER A 184 -9.87 -9.43 -13.09
N GLY A 185 -8.67 -9.63 -12.53
CA GLY A 185 -7.66 -8.59 -12.35
C GLY A 185 -7.88 -7.65 -11.16
N ASN A 186 -8.34 -8.15 -10.00
CA ASN A 186 -8.43 -7.51 -8.66
C ASN A 186 -9.06 -6.10 -8.56
N LEU A 187 -9.55 -5.57 -9.69
CA LEU A 187 -10.15 -4.26 -9.84
C LEU A 187 -9.26 -3.10 -9.37
N ARG A 188 -7.93 -3.26 -9.34
CA ARG A 188 -7.00 -2.12 -9.13
C ARG A 188 -7.10 -1.14 -10.29
N ASP A 189 -6.95 0.13 -9.96
CA ASP A 189 -6.96 1.24 -10.92
C ASP A 189 -5.64 2.02 -10.87
N GLN A 190 -5.54 3.07 -10.05
CA GLN A 190 -4.39 3.97 -10.03
C GLN A 190 -3.46 3.69 -8.84
N HIS A 191 -2.16 3.66 -9.10
CA HIS A 191 -1.14 3.64 -8.04
C HIS A 191 -1.08 5.02 -7.37
N ALA A 192 -1.64 5.13 -6.16
CA ALA A 192 -1.72 6.37 -5.41
C ALA A 192 -0.40 6.72 -4.69
N GLY A 193 0.46 5.73 -4.45
CA GLY A 193 1.81 5.89 -3.95
C GLY A 193 2.29 4.69 -3.12
N ARG A 194 3.45 4.84 -2.49
CA ARG A 194 4.06 3.82 -1.61
C ARG A 194 4.28 4.36 -0.21
N MET A 195 4.04 3.54 0.80
CA MET A 195 4.24 3.87 2.20
C MET A 195 5.13 2.84 2.90
N GLN A 196 5.96 3.32 3.83
CA GLN A 196 6.71 2.54 4.81
C GLN A 196 5.91 2.51 6.11
N ALA A 197 5.48 1.34 6.55
CA ALA A 197 4.85 1.14 7.85
C ALA A 197 5.88 1.16 8.99
N TYR A 198 5.41 1.59 10.17
CA TYR A 198 6.16 1.58 11.43
C TYR A 198 5.29 0.98 12.52
N LEU A 199 5.90 0.25 13.46
CA LEU A 199 5.22 -0.38 14.60
C LEU A 199 5.96 -0.05 15.91
N PRO A 200 5.35 0.74 16.82
CA PRO A 200 4.19 1.59 16.58
C PRO A 200 4.53 2.78 15.67
N GLY A 201 3.53 3.31 14.96
CA GLY A 201 3.65 4.62 14.34
C GLY A 201 2.87 4.82 13.06
N GLU A 202 2.78 6.09 12.67
CA GLU A 202 2.28 6.54 11.37
C GLU A 202 3.23 6.14 10.26
N ALA A 203 2.70 5.48 9.24
CA ALA A 203 3.42 5.18 8.02
C ALA A 203 3.87 6.47 7.32
N LYS A 204 5.01 6.38 6.64
CA LYS A 204 5.58 7.50 5.89
C LYS A 204 5.60 7.17 4.41
N TRP A 205 5.20 8.13 3.61
CA TRP A 205 5.30 8.00 2.17
C TRP A 205 6.75 7.88 1.72
N VAL A 206 7.03 6.93 0.85
CA VAL A 206 8.35 6.69 0.26
C VAL A 206 8.55 7.65 -0.93
N GLU A 207 9.73 8.24 -1.05
CA GLU A 207 10.08 9.12 -2.17
C GLU A 207 10.25 8.34 -3.47
N GLY A 208 10.06 9.01 -4.61
CA GLY A 208 10.19 8.41 -5.94
C GLY A 208 8.96 7.65 -6.44
N PHE A 209 7.89 7.58 -5.66
CA PHE A 209 6.60 6.99 -6.04
C PHE A 209 5.54 8.07 -6.28
N PRO A 210 4.41 7.75 -6.95
CA PRO A 210 3.29 8.65 -7.08
C PRO A 210 2.87 9.23 -5.71
N THR A 211 2.40 10.48 -5.73
CA THR A 211 2.03 11.21 -4.50
C THR A 211 0.55 11.53 -4.42
N TYR A 212 -0.28 10.89 -5.25
CA TYR A 212 -1.71 11.19 -5.32
C TYR A 212 -2.41 10.93 -3.98
N GLY A 213 -2.02 9.87 -3.26
CA GLY A 213 -2.54 9.59 -1.93
C GLY A 213 -2.10 10.57 -0.84
N LYS A 214 -1.02 11.34 -1.07
CA LYS A 214 -0.56 12.36 -0.10
C LYS A 214 -1.53 13.52 0.03
N SER A 215 -2.20 13.89 -1.05
CA SER A 215 -3.10 15.03 -1.11
C SER A 215 -3.97 14.94 -2.36
N PHE A 216 -5.29 14.86 -2.19
CA PHE A 216 -6.25 14.79 -3.28
C PHE A 216 -7.55 15.53 -2.92
N PRO A 217 -8.32 16.03 -3.90
CA PRO A 217 -9.64 16.60 -3.64
C PRO A 217 -10.56 15.52 -3.04
N CYS A 218 -11.23 15.84 -1.93
CA CYS A 218 -12.15 14.89 -1.33
C CYS A 218 -13.35 14.62 -2.28
N PRO A 219 -13.67 13.35 -2.60
CA PRO A 219 -14.81 13.00 -3.44
C PRO A 219 -16.11 13.04 -2.63
N SER A 220 -16.51 14.23 -2.18
CA SER A 220 -17.65 14.45 -1.29
C SER A 220 -18.94 13.77 -1.78
N GLY A 221 -19.58 13.01 -0.89
CA GLY A 221 -20.81 12.27 -1.18
C GLY A 221 -20.61 11.02 -2.02
N GLN A 222 -19.37 10.61 -2.26
CA GLN A 222 -19.02 9.42 -3.03
C GLN A 222 -18.35 8.35 -2.16
N THR A 223 -18.33 7.14 -2.68
CA THR A 223 -17.58 6.02 -2.12
C THR A 223 -16.28 5.86 -2.91
N LEU A 224 -15.16 5.77 -2.19
CA LEU A 224 -13.86 5.42 -2.77
C LEU A 224 -13.46 4.04 -2.27
N ALA A 225 -12.97 3.22 -3.19
CA ALA A 225 -12.38 1.93 -2.87
C ALA A 225 -10.87 1.96 -3.15
N GLY A 226 -10.11 1.15 -2.41
CA GLY A 226 -8.68 0.99 -2.62
C GLY A 226 -8.16 -0.36 -2.15
N GLU A 227 -6.91 -0.64 -2.52
CA GLU A 227 -6.19 -1.86 -2.15
C GLU A 227 -4.79 -1.52 -1.61
N LEU A 228 -4.38 -2.20 -0.54
CA LEU A 228 -3.02 -2.15 0.00
C LEU A 228 -2.27 -3.42 -0.36
N VAL A 229 -1.12 -3.27 -1.02
CA VAL A 229 -0.38 -4.37 -1.63
C VAL A 229 1.06 -4.37 -1.14
N GLY A 230 1.56 -5.50 -0.63
CA GLY A 230 2.96 -5.65 -0.22
C GLY A 230 3.91 -5.50 -1.41
N THR A 231 5.11 -4.98 -1.18
CA THR A 231 6.03 -4.59 -2.28
C THR A 231 7.34 -5.35 -2.30
N GLY A 232 7.72 -5.98 -1.19
CA GLY A 232 8.84 -6.90 -1.12
C GLY A 232 8.44 -8.33 -1.47
N ASP A 233 9.42 -9.22 -1.56
CA ASP A 233 9.17 -10.66 -1.74
C ASP A 233 8.57 -11.30 -0.47
N VAL A 234 8.90 -10.73 0.69
CA VAL A 234 8.40 -11.11 2.00
C VAL A 234 7.94 -9.87 2.74
N ASP A 235 6.68 -9.86 3.16
CA ASP A 235 6.07 -8.81 3.97
C ASP A 235 4.99 -9.43 4.86
N ASP A 236 4.92 -9.02 6.12
CA ASP A 236 3.79 -9.33 6.99
C ASP A 236 3.42 -8.07 7.78
N ILE A 237 2.30 -7.46 7.39
CA ILE A 237 1.71 -6.30 8.04
C ILE A 237 0.27 -6.66 8.37
N GLU A 238 0.01 -6.98 9.63
CA GLU A 238 -1.32 -7.33 10.13
C GLU A 238 -1.75 -6.38 11.23
N TRP A 239 -3.04 -6.07 11.28
CA TRP A 239 -3.57 -5.17 12.30
C TRP A 239 -5.05 -5.41 12.60
N LEU A 240 -5.46 -5.07 13.81
CA LEU A 240 -6.87 -5.09 14.23
C LEU A 240 -7.56 -3.75 13.92
N ALA A 241 -8.80 -3.82 13.42
CA ALA A 241 -9.63 -2.64 13.20
C ALA A 241 -9.79 -1.78 14.45
N GLY A 242 -9.94 -0.46 14.27
CA GLY A 242 -10.30 0.46 15.34
C GLY A 242 -9.09 0.98 16.11
N ASN A 243 -8.08 0.14 16.34
CA ASN A 243 -6.84 0.49 17.02
C ASN A 243 -5.76 0.93 16.02
N SER A 244 -5.65 0.18 14.92
CA SER A 244 -4.68 0.36 13.85
C SER A 244 -5.39 0.41 12.50
N GLY A 245 -4.65 0.80 11.47
CA GLY A 245 -5.07 0.72 10.08
C GLY A 245 -5.16 2.07 9.39
N THR A 246 -5.91 2.08 8.30
CA THR A 246 -6.05 3.24 7.43
C THR A 246 -7.08 4.24 7.93
N TYR A 247 -6.84 5.50 7.59
CA TYR A 247 -7.84 6.55 7.70
C TYR A 247 -7.57 7.62 6.63
N ILE A 248 -8.61 8.40 6.32
CA ILE A 248 -8.48 9.62 5.54
C ILE A 248 -8.61 10.80 6.49
N LYS A 249 -7.70 11.75 6.38
CA LYS A 249 -7.81 13.06 7.04
C LYS A 249 -8.24 14.10 6.04
N TYR A 250 -9.14 15.02 6.41
CA TYR A 250 -9.56 16.11 5.53
C TYR A 250 -9.50 17.49 6.21
N TYR A 251 -9.28 18.56 5.43
CA TYR A 251 -9.17 19.94 5.93
C TYR A 251 -9.68 20.99 4.96
#